data_AF-A0A9D9L1P8-F1
#
_entry.id   AF-A0A9D9L1P8-F1
#
_cell.length_a   1.000
_cell.length_b   1.000
_cell.length_c   1.000
_cell.angle_alpha   90.00
_cell.angle_beta   90.00
_cell.angle_gamma   90.00
#
_symmetry.space_group_name_H-M   'P 1'
#
loop_
_entity.id
_entity.type
_entity.pdbx_description
1 polymer ?
#
loop_
_entity_poly.entity_id
_entity_poly.type
_entity_poly.pdbx_seq_one_letter_code
_entity_poly.pdbx_strand_id
1 'polypeptide(L)'
;MAVKKKLPALKRLINKIEKVTHVRPATEEELAALQKLAGGKLPEEAVEFYSQYNFDGIVRIDEYIDLYGINEMIRANTDAVPGFMVLPFGLLTVASWVDGDAICIDLNSVGEKFGYGGCYDTQVIRQCSHELFCEGEEITFYKKALGGLVRLPYTRENVVALSPYVTHDFNYLLKELRDGELRYIDLTKTLDEYERKRLEETAQEN
;
A
#
# COMPACT_ATOMS: atom_id res chain seq x y z
N MET A 1 -12.47 20.87 -18.88
CA MET A 1 -11.60 20.56 -20.06
C MET A 1 -10.13 20.36 -19.66
N ALA A 2 -9.82 19.37 -18.80
CA ALA A 2 -8.43 19.06 -18.38
C ALA A 2 -8.04 17.56 -18.54
N VAL A 3 -8.88 16.75 -19.17
CA VAL A 3 -8.79 15.27 -19.09
C VAL A 3 -7.77 14.66 -20.06
N LYS A 4 -7.40 15.35 -21.15
CA LYS A 4 -6.60 14.74 -22.24
C LYS A 4 -5.08 14.77 -22.08
N LYS A 5 -4.51 15.40 -21.04
CA LYS A 5 -3.04 15.59 -20.95
C LYS A 5 -2.27 14.53 -20.14
N LYS A 6 -2.90 13.73 -19.27
CA LYS A 6 -2.20 12.71 -18.45
C LYS A 6 -2.10 11.32 -19.12
N LEU A 7 -2.95 11.02 -20.10
CA LEU A 7 -3.01 9.72 -20.80
C LEU A 7 -1.70 9.22 -21.45
N PRO A 8 -0.89 10.06 -22.11
CA PRO A 8 0.32 9.60 -22.80
C PRO A 8 1.35 8.99 -21.85
N ALA A 9 1.33 9.42 -20.57
CA ALA A 9 2.31 9.01 -19.59
C ALA A 9 2.13 7.55 -19.13
N LEU A 10 0.92 6.99 -19.14
CA LEU A 10 0.66 5.63 -18.63
C LEU A 10 0.48 4.57 -19.73
N LYS A 11 0.59 4.96 -21.00
CA LYS A 11 0.36 4.06 -22.16
C LYS A 11 1.17 2.75 -22.08
N ARG A 12 2.41 2.80 -21.60
CA ARG A 12 3.24 1.60 -21.44
C ARG A 12 2.67 0.64 -20.40
N LEU A 13 2.21 1.14 -19.25
CA LEU A 13 1.59 0.33 -18.21
C LEU A 13 0.26 -0.27 -18.70
N ILE A 14 -0.59 0.55 -19.31
CA ILE A 14 -1.88 0.09 -19.88
C ILE A 14 -1.63 -1.02 -20.91
N ASN A 15 -0.66 -0.85 -21.81
CA ASN A 15 -0.28 -1.89 -22.76
C ASN A 15 0.25 -3.17 -22.09
N LYS A 16 0.88 -3.10 -20.90
CA LYS A 16 1.26 -4.29 -20.13
C LYS A 16 0.00 -5.01 -19.63
N ILE A 17 -0.98 -4.27 -19.13
CA ILE A 17 -2.25 -4.79 -18.61
C ILE A 17 -3.09 -5.43 -19.74
N GLU A 18 -3.27 -4.72 -20.87
CA GLU A 18 -4.06 -5.17 -22.02
C GLU A 18 -3.53 -6.45 -22.70
N LYS A 19 -2.26 -6.80 -22.48
CA LYS A 19 -1.70 -8.08 -22.96
C LYS A 19 -2.21 -9.29 -22.18
N VAL A 20 -2.71 -9.08 -20.96
CA VAL A 20 -3.07 -10.15 -20.02
C VAL A 20 -4.57 -10.19 -19.77
N THR A 21 -5.23 -9.03 -19.78
CA THR A 21 -6.66 -8.91 -19.46
C THR A 21 -7.34 -7.81 -20.26
N HIS A 22 -8.66 -7.80 -20.25
CA HIS A 22 -9.44 -6.74 -20.90
C HIS A 22 -9.52 -5.50 -19.99
N VAL A 23 -9.13 -4.36 -20.54
CA VAL A 23 -9.19 -3.06 -19.85
C VAL A 23 -10.46 -2.31 -20.25
N ARG A 24 -11.18 -1.80 -19.25
CA ARG A 24 -12.41 -1.04 -19.42
C ARG A 24 -12.55 0.05 -18.34
N PRO A 25 -13.39 1.06 -18.55
CA PRO A 25 -13.89 1.89 -17.46
C PRO A 25 -14.51 1.03 -16.35
N ALA A 26 -14.25 1.38 -15.09
CA ALA A 26 -15.02 0.87 -13.96
C ALA A 26 -16.50 1.27 -14.08
N THR A 27 -17.40 0.42 -13.60
CA THR A 27 -18.81 0.79 -13.44
C THR A 27 -18.98 1.76 -12.27
N GLU A 28 -20.13 2.43 -12.21
CA GLU A 28 -20.45 3.32 -11.09
C GLU A 28 -20.49 2.54 -9.76
N GLU A 29 -21.00 1.30 -9.79
CA GLU A 29 -21.07 0.42 -8.62
C GLU A 29 -19.68 0.01 -8.13
N GLU A 30 -18.76 -0.32 -9.05
CA GLU A 30 -17.38 -0.68 -8.70
C GLU A 30 -16.65 0.50 -8.04
N LEU A 31 -16.74 1.70 -8.63
CA LEU A 31 -16.14 2.90 -8.04
C LEU A 31 -16.78 3.26 -6.70
N ALA A 32 -18.11 3.17 -6.58
CA ALA A 32 -18.80 3.44 -5.32
C ALA A 32 -18.41 2.44 -4.23
N ALA A 33 -18.24 1.16 -4.58
CA ALA A 33 -17.77 0.13 -3.65
C ALA A 33 -16.34 0.42 -3.17
N LEU A 34 -15.42 0.76 -4.08
CA LEU A 34 -14.05 1.14 -3.72
C LEU A 34 -14.01 2.41 -2.86
N GLN A 35 -14.82 3.43 -3.21
CA GLN A 35 -14.91 4.67 -2.42
C GLN A 35 -15.40 4.40 -1.00
N LYS A 36 -16.41 3.53 -0.87
CA LYS A 36 -16.96 3.10 0.42
C LYS A 36 -15.91 2.33 1.24
N LEU A 37 -15.20 1.40 0.60
CA LEU A 37 -14.12 0.63 1.23
C LEU A 37 -13.01 1.55 1.76
N ALA A 38 -12.68 2.60 1.00
CA ALA A 38 -11.70 3.61 1.40
C ALA A 38 -12.24 4.65 2.41
N GLY A 39 -13.46 4.47 2.96
CA GLY A 39 -14.05 5.42 3.90
C GLY A 39 -14.25 6.82 3.34
N GLY A 40 -14.42 6.95 2.02
CA GLY A 40 -14.52 8.24 1.35
C GLY A 40 -13.19 8.96 1.10
N LYS A 41 -12.04 8.34 1.41
CA LYS A 41 -10.69 8.95 1.33
C LYS A 41 -9.85 8.46 0.15
N LEU A 42 -10.45 7.77 -0.82
CA LEU A 42 -9.74 7.32 -2.00
C LEU A 42 -9.13 8.52 -2.75
N PRO A 43 -7.82 8.49 -3.13
CA PRO A 43 -7.20 9.59 -3.85
C PRO A 43 -7.85 9.85 -5.21
N GLU A 44 -7.91 11.12 -5.63
CA GLU A 44 -8.49 11.51 -6.93
C GLU A 44 -7.79 10.80 -8.09
N GLU A 45 -6.48 10.58 -7.98
CA GLU A 45 -5.65 9.87 -8.95
C GLU A 45 -6.11 8.42 -9.16
N ALA A 46 -6.51 7.73 -8.09
CA ALA A 46 -7.01 6.37 -8.17
C ALA A 46 -8.37 6.34 -8.85
N VAL A 47 -9.26 7.29 -8.52
CA VAL A 47 -10.54 7.46 -9.21
C VAL A 47 -10.34 7.76 -10.70
N GLU A 48 -9.45 8.69 -11.05
CA GLU A 48 -9.10 9.05 -12.43
C GLU A 48 -8.59 7.83 -13.21
N PHE A 49 -7.74 7.00 -12.59
CA PHE A 49 -7.21 5.79 -13.22
C PHE A 49 -8.30 4.74 -13.45
N TYR A 50 -8.99 4.29 -12.40
CA TYR A 50 -9.94 3.19 -12.51
C TYR A 50 -11.22 3.57 -13.27
N SER A 51 -11.61 4.85 -13.31
CA SER A 51 -12.71 5.33 -14.18
C SER A 51 -12.44 5.11 -15.67
N GLN A 52 -11.21 4.81 -16.07
CA GLN A 52 -10.81 4.58 -17.46
C GLN A 52 -10.18 3.20 -17.68
N TYR A 53 -9.47 2.68 -16.67
CA TYR A 53 -8.55 1.55 -16.80
C TYR A 53 -8.73 0.48 -15.73
N ASN A 54 -9.97 0.16 -15.38
CA ASN A 54 -10.26 -1.02 -14.58
C ASN A 54 -10.10 -2.31 -15.41
N PHE A 55 -9.90 -3.42 -14.71
CA PHE A 55 -9.77 -4.75 -15.27
C PHE A 55 -10.18 -5.76 -14.22
N ASP A 56 -10.44 -6.99 -14.63
CA ASP A 56 -10.86 -8.05 -13.71
C ASP A 56 -9.64 -8.83 -13.19
N GLY A 57 -9.64 -9.10 -11.87
CA GLY A 57 -8.64 -9.92 -11.20
C GLY A 57 -7.29 -9.22 -10.96
N ILE A 58 -6.22 -10.02 -11.07
CA ILE A 58 -4.83 -9.63 -10.81
C ILE A 58 -4.05 -9.58 -12.12
N VAL A 59 -3.20 -8.57 -12.29
CA VAL A 59 -2.27 -8.47 -13.40
C VAL A 59 -0.84 -8.42 -12.89
N ARG A 60 -0.02 -9.39 -13.32
CA ARG A 60 1.40 -9.45 -13.03
C ARG A 60 2.16 -8.40 -13.85
N ILE A 61 2.80 -7.46 -13.17
CA ILE A 61 3.69 -6.44 -13.73
C ILE A 61 5.14 -6.85 -13.44
N ASP A 62 5.96 -6.93 -14.49
CA ASP A 62 7.40 -7.20 -14.44
C ASP A 62 7.78 -8.42 -13.57
N GLU A 63 6.97 -9.49 -13.61
CA GLU A 63 7.13 -10.77 -12.91
C GLU A 63 7.04 -10.76 -11.37
N TYR A 64 7.11 -9.61 -10.72
CA TYR A 64 7.24 -9.53 -9.26
C TYR A 64 6.12 -8.77 -8.55
N ILE A 65 5.24 -8.08 -9.28
CA ILE A 65 4.18 -7.25 -8.69
C ILE A 65 2.83 -7.66 -9.26
N ASP A 66 1.84 -7.81 -8.39
CA ASP A 66 0.45 -8.07 -8.70
C ASP A 66 -0.36 -6.79 -8.54
N LEU A 67 -0.73 -6.15 -9.65
CA LEU A 67 -1.63 -4.99 -9.65
C LEU A 67 -3.09 -5.44 -9.67
N TYR A 68 -3.92 -4.82 -8.83
CA TYR A 68 -5.31 -5.26 -8.64
C TYR A 68 -6.31 -4.43 -9.45
N GLY A 69 -7.28 -5.12 -10.05
CA GLY A 69 -8.55 -4.54 -10.45
C GLY A 69 -9.43 -4.22 -9.24
N ILE A 70 -10.51 -3.45 -9.42
CA ILE A 70 -11.36 -3.03 -8.28
C ILE A 70 -11.90 -4.22 -7.47
N ASN A 71 -12.46 -5.22 -8.13
CA ASN A 71 -13.05 -6.37 -7.44
C ASN A 71 -12.00 -7.14 -6.62
N GLU A 72 -10.76 -7.18 -7.12
CA GLU A 72 -9.66 -7.80 -6.42
C GLU A 72 -9.18 -6.94 -5.24
N MET A 73 -9.14 -5.61 -5.38
CA MET A 73 -8.90 -4.72 -4.24
C MET A 73 -9.95 -4.92 -3.15
N ILE A 74 -11.23 -5.04 -3.51
CA ILE A 74 -12.30 -5.30 -2.53
C ILE A 74 -12.04 -6.63 -1.82
N ARG A 75 -11.75 -7.70 -2.57
CA ARG A 75 -11.40 -9.01 -2.03
C ARG A 75 -10.22 -8.92 -1.06
N ALA A 76 -9.07 -8.41 -1.54
CA ALA A 76 -7.84 -8.32 -0.78
C ALA A 76 -7.99 -7.57 0.56
N ASN A 77 -8.85 -6.56 0.61
CA ASN A 77 -9.08 -5.75 1.82
C ASN A 77 -10.25 -6.24 2.69
N THR A 78 -10.96 -7.30 2.30
CA THR A 78 -12.08 -7.87 3.08
C THR A 78 -11.84 -9.30 3.52
N ASP A 79 -11.01 -10.06 2.79
CA ASP A 79 -10.82 -11.50 3.06
C ASP A 79 -9.36 -11.99 3.02
N ALA A 80 -8.39 -11.15 2.62
CA ALA A 80 -7.00 -11.58 2.43
C ALA A 80 -6.01 -10.87 3.36
N VAL A 81 -5.00 -11.61 3.81
CA VAL A 81 -3.86 -11.07 4.56
C VAL A 81 -2.84 -10.46 3.59
N PRO A 82 -2.20 -9.32 3.94
CA PRO A 82 -2.45 -8.52 5.14
C PRO A 82 -3.59 -7.50 4.98
N GLY A 83 -4.21 -7.39 3.80
CA GLY A 83 -5.16 -6.32 3.48
C GLY A 83 -6.31 -6.15 4.47
N PHE A 84 -7.05 -7.21 4.82
CA PHE A 84 -8.16 -7.09 5.79
C PHE A 84 -7.69 -6.71 7.20
N MET A 85 -6.43 -7.01 7.54
CA MET A 85 -5.84 -6.70 8.85
C MET A 85 -5.36 -5.26 8.95
N VAL A 86 -4.89 -4.68 7.84
CA VAL A 86 -4.33 -3.32 7.82
C VAL A 86 -5.35 -2.26 7.39
N LEU A 87 -6.44 -2.65 6.71
CA LEU A 87 -7.52 -1.73 6.33
C LEU A 87 -8.15 -0.98 7.51
N PRO A 88 -8.45 -1.59 8.68
CA PRO A 88 -8.97 -0.86 9.85
C PRO A 88 -8.07 0.28 10.31
N PHE A 89 -6.78 0.22 9.99
CA PHE A 89 -5.80 1.26 10.29
C PHE A 89 -5.62 2.27 9.16
N GLY A 90 -6.40 2.18 8.08
CA GLY A 90 -6.38 3.11 6.94
C GLY A 90 -5.42 2.73 5.82
N LEU A 91 -4.94 1.49 5.77
CA LEU A 91 -4.03 1.01 4.72
C LEU A 91 -4.82 0.20 3.70
N LEU A 92 -5.11 0.79 2.54
CA LEU A 92 -5.88 0.16 1.47
C LEU A 92 -4.94 -0.54 0.49
N THR A 93 -5.00 -1.87 0.42
CA THR A 93 -4.21 -2.67 -0.51
C THR A 93 -4.67 -2.47 -1.95
N VAL A 94 -3.75 -2.11 -2.83
CA VAL A 94 -4.02 -1.86 -4.27
C VAL A 94 -3.15 -2.71 -5.20
N ALA A 95 -2.11 -3.31 -4.66
CA ALA A 95 -1.24 -4.27 -5.32
C ALA A 95 -0.57 -5.15 -4.26
N SER A 96 0.17 -6.16 -4.67
CA SER A 96 1.10 -6.89 -3.80
C SER A 96 2.38 -7.25 -4.53
N TRP A 97 3.40 -7.58 -3.75
CA TRP A 97 4.51 -8.38 -4.23
C TRP A 97 4.06 -9.84 -4.36
N VAL A 98 4.73 -10.60 -5.22
CA VAL A 98 4.42 -12.03 -5.45
C VAL A 98 4.64 -12.92 -4.23
N ASP A 99 5.40 -12.44 -3.25
CA ASP A 99 5.64 -13.13 -1.98
C ASP A 99 4.49 -12.92 -0.96
N GLY A 100 3.54 -12.05 -1.26
CA GLY A 100 2.37 -11.77 -0.43
C GLY A 100 2.38 -10.42 0.27
N ASP A 101 3.50 -9.68 0.27
CA ASP A 101 3.55 -8.36 0.88
C ASP A 101 2.64 -7.37 0.15
N ALA A 102 1.76 -6.70 0.88
CA ALA A 102 0.80 -5.77 0.30
C ALA A 102 1.44 -4.41 0.00
N ILE A 103 1.04 -3.80 -1.12
CA ILE A 103 1.32 -2.41 -1.45
C ILE A 103 0.04 -1.63 -1.19
N CYS A 104 0.08 -0.75 -0.20
CA CYS A 104 -1.08 -0.08 0.36
C CYS A 104 -1.01 1.44 0.18
N ILE A 105 -2.16 2.06 -0.12
CA ILE A 105 -2.38 3.49 0.05
C ILE A 105 -2.65 3.76 1.54
N ASP A 106 -1.87 4.65 2.16
CA ASP A 106 -2.16 5.17 3.50
C ASP A 106 -3.20 6.29 3.39
N LEU A 107 -4.48 5.92 3.51
CA LEU A 107 -5.64 6.80 3.37
C LEU A 107 -5.68 7.93 4.41
N ASN A 108 -4.87 7.79 5.45
CA ASN A 108 -4.82 8.68 6.59
C ASN A 108 -3.49 9.46 6.66
N SER A 109 -2.55 9.31 5.73
CA SER A 109 -1.23 9.97 5.85
C SER A 109 -1.26 11.50 5.69
N VAL A 110 -2.31 12.06 5.08
CA VAL A 110 -2.44 13.51 4.92
C VAL A 110 -2.73 14.17 6.26
N GLY A 111 -1.84 15.06 6.69
CA GLY A 111 -2.02 15.84 7.91
C GLY A 111 -1.83 15.05 9.23
N GLU A 112 -1.58 13.74 9.16
CA GLU A 112 -1.29 12.94 10.33
C GLU A 112 0.21 12.92 10.65
N LYS A 113 0.53 12.91 11.95
CA LYS A 113 1.86 12.61 12.49
C LYS A 113 1.74 11.30 13.26
N PHE A 114 1.99 10.16 12.61
CA PHE A 114 2.04 8.87 13.29
C PHE A 114 3.39 8.19 13.07
N GLY A 115 3.97 7.74 14.18
CA GLY A 115 5.30 7.13 14.22
C GLY A 115 6.37 8.01 13.57
N TYR A 116 7.35 7.35 12.96
CA TYR A 116 8.47 8.00 12.28
C TYR A 116 8.15 8.54 10.87
N GLY A 117 6.87 8.64 10.52
CA GLY A 117 6.41 9.21 9.25
C GLY A 117 6.22 10.72 9.36
N GLY A 118 6.81 11.48 8.44
CA GLY A 118 6.62 12.92 8.38
C GLY A 118 5.17 13.32 8.09
N CYS A 119 4.86 14.62 8.19
CA CYS A 119 3.60 15.14 7.64
C CYS A 119 3.66 15.10 6.11
N TYR A 120 2.77 14.33 5.49
CA TYR A 120 2.62 14.29 4.04
C TYR A 120 1.47 15.21 3.59
N ASP A 121 1.62 15.75 2.40
CA ASP A 121 0.61 16.52 1.68
C ASP A 121 -0.27 15.63 0.79
N THR A 122 0.13 14.37 0.57
CA THR A 122 -0.61 13.35 -0.21
C THR A 122 -0.78 12.04 0.56
N GLN A 123 -1.70 11.18 0.10
CA GLN A 123 -1.76 9.79 0.53
C GLN A 123 -0.53 9.02 0.02
N VAL A 124 0.34 8.59 0.92
CA VAL A 124 1.57 7.86 0.55
C VAL A 124 1.31 6.38 0.31
N ILE A 125 2.24 5.74 -0.39
CA ILE A 125 2.23 4.31 -0.64
C ILE A 125 3.20 3.64 0.32
N ARG A 126 2.76 2.55 0.95
CA ARG A 126 3.52 1.77 1.93
C ARG A 126 3.52 0.30 1.56
N GLN A 127 4.55 -0.43 2.00
CA GLN A 127 4.56 -1.89 1.96
C GLN A 127 4.09 -2.40 3.32
N CYS A 128 3.21 -3.39 3.34
CA CYS A 128 2.75 -4.05 4.56
C CYS A 128 3.11 -5.52 4.49
N SER A 129 3.94 -5.97 5.44
CA SER A 129 4.43 -7.34 5.42
C SER A 129 3.33 -8.34 5.76
N HIS A 130 3.18 -9.38 4.94
CA HIS A 130 2.26 -10.47 5.25
C HIS A 130 2.71 -11.28 6.48
N GLU A 131 4.02 -11.33 6.75
CA GLU A 131 4.58 -12.02 7.92
C GLU A 131 4.26 -11.30 9.23
N LEU A 132 4.27 -9.97 9.24
CA LEU A 132 3.99 -9.18 10.45
C LEU A 132 2.49 -9.03 10.73
N PHE A 133 1.66 -9.07 9.69
CA PHE A 133 0.28 -8.62 9.76
C PHE A 133 -0.75 -9.73 9.49
N CYS A 134 -0.48 -10.95 9.97
CA CYS A 134 -1.32 -12.13 9.73
C CYS A 134 -2.25 -12.55 10.89
N GLU A 135 -1.92 -12.26 12.16
CA GLU A 135 -2.63 -12.81 13.33
C GLU A 135 -3.56 -11.80 14.05
N GLY A 136 -3.29 -10.49 13.97
CA GLY A 136 -4.24 -9.42 14.35
C GLY A 136 -4.38 -9.14 15.86
N GLU A 137 -3.80 -9.96 16.73
CA GLU A 137 -3.78 -9.70 18.19
C GLU A 137 -2.59 -8.84 18.62
N GLU A 138 -1.39 -9.22 18.18
CA GLU A 138 -0.13 -8.52 18.44
C GLU A 138 0.75 -8.57 17.19
N ILE A 139 1.62 -7.59 17.01
CA ILE A 139 2.69 -7.65 16.02
C ILE A 139 3.92 -8.22 16.72
N THR A 140 4.41 -9.37 16.25
CA THR A 140 5.47 -10.12 16.91
C THR A 140 6.67 -10.32 15.99
N PHE A 141 7.87 -10.02 16.47
CA PHE A 141 9.12 -10.26 15.76
C PHE A 141 10.31 -10.37 16.72
N TYR A 142 11.45 -10.86 16.24
CA TYR A 142 12.65 -11.02 17.07
C TYR A 142 13.70 -9.94 16.77
N LYS A 143 14.15 -9.22 17.81
CA LYS A 143 15.27 -8.27 17.75
C LYS A 143 16.14 -8.36 19.00
N LYS A 144 17.40 -8.78 18.80
CA LYS A 144 18.33 -9.00 19.91
C LYS A 144 18.67 -7.70 20.65
N ALA A 145 18.81 -6.56 19.96
CA ALA A 145 19.15 -5.31 20.63
C ALA A 145 17.97 -4.74 21.43
N LEU A 146 16.74 -5.14 21.11
CA LEU A 146 15.53 -4.85 21.88
C LEU A 146 15.22 -5.90 22.97
N GLY A 147 16.16 -6.79 23.29
CA GLY A 147 15.99 -7.77 24.37
C GLY A 147 15.33 -9.10 23.96
N GLY A 148 15.17 -9.37 22.66
CA GLY A 148 14.71 -10.66 22.14
C GLY A 148 13.36 -10.60 21.43
N LEU A 149 12.37 -11.36 21.91
CA LEU A 149 11.02 -11.38 21.32
C LEU A 149 10.31 -10.05 21.63
N VAL A 150 10.02 -9.29 20.59
CA VAL A 150 9.26 -8.03 20.66
C VAL A 150 7.80 -8.33 20.37
N ARG A 151 6.92 -7.76 21.19
CA ARG A 151 5.46 -7.82 21.03
C ARG A 151 4.91 -6.41 21.09
N LEU A 152 4.21 -5.99 20.05
CA LEU A 152 3.59 -4.68 19.96
C LEU A 152 2.08 -4.82 19.88
N PRO A 153 1.32 -3.93 20.53
CA PRO A 153 -0.12 -3.90 20.34
C PRO A 153 -0.45 -3.54 18.89
N TYR A 154 -1.49 -4.15 18.35
CA TYR A 154 -1.94 -3.96 16.97
C TYR A 154 -2.67 -2.60 16.80
N THR A 155 -1.89 -1.52 16.80
CA THR A 155 -2.37 -0.13 16.70
C THR A 155 -1.95 0.50 15.38
N ARG A 156 -2.67 1.55 14.91
CA ARG A 156 -2.28 2.30 13.70
C ARG A 156 -0.82 2.76 13.76
N GLU A 157 -0.39 3.26 14.91
CA GLU A 157 0.98 3.73 15.11
C GLU A 157 2.01 2.64 14.85
N ASN A 158 1.83 1.45 15.44
CA ASN A 158 2.77 0.34 15.27
C ASN A 158 2.70 -0.27 13.86
N VAL A 159 1.49 -0.41 13.29
CA VAL A 159 1.32 -0.88 11.92
C VAL A 159 2.04 0.07 10.95
N VAL A 160 1.78 1.38 11.04
CA VAL A 160 2.43 2.38 10.19
C VAL A 160 3.95 2.44 10.41
N ALA A 161 4.43 2.29 11.65
CA ALA A 161 5.86 2.26 11.96
C ALA A 161 6.58 1.06 11.34
N LEU A 162 5.87 -0.04 11.10
CA LEU A 162 6.36 -1.28 10.51
C LEU A 162 5.93 -1.46 9.04
N SER A 163 5.27 -0.46 8.46
CA SER A 163 4.90 -0.40 7.05
C SER A 163 5.75 0.66 6.34
N PRO A 164 6.92 0.28 5.78
CA PRO A 164 7.87 1.24 5.23
C PRO A 164 7.26 2.02 4.06
N TYR A 165 7.71 3.27 3.91
CA TYR A 165 7.36 4.14 2.81
C TYR A 165 7.93 3.58 1.49
N VAL A 166 7.08 3.47 0.48
CA VAL A 166 7.44 3.00 -0.87
C VAL A 166 7.54 4.19 -1.83
N THR A 167 6.47 4.98 -1.95
CA THR A 167 6.43 6.13 -2.86
C THR A 167 5.36 7.16 -2.45
N HIS A 168 5.34 8.32 -3.11
CA HIS A 168 4.63 9.54 -2.64
C HIS A 168 3.11 9.49 -2.77
N ASP A 169 2.61 8.95 -3.87
CA ASP A 169 1.19 8.91 -4.19
C ASP A 169 0.87 7.83 -5.23
N PHE A 170 -0.42 7.67 -5.53
CA PHE A 170 -0.89 6.68 -6.49
C PHE A 170 -0.37 6.93 -7.92
N ASN A 171 -0.19 8.18 -8.35
CA ASN A 171 0.39 8.48 -9.66
C ASN A 171 1.87 8.07 -9.73
N TYR A 172 2.64 8.26 -8.66
CA TYR A 172 4.02 7.79 -8.59
C TYR A 172 4.10 6.27 -8.61
N LEU A 173 3.21 5.58 -7.88
CA LEU A 173 3.11 4.11 -7.98
C LEU A 173 2.90 3.67 -9.43
N LEU A 174 1.94 4.26 -10.15
CA LEU A 174 1.68 3.90 -11.54
C LEU A 174 2.88 4.21 -12.46
N LYS A 175 3.65 5.28 -12.20
CA LYS A 175 4.89 5.58 -12.95
C LYS A 175 5.99 4.56 -12.66
N GLU A 176 6.16 4.18 -11.40
CA GLU A 176 7.17 3.19 -11.01
C GLU A 176 6.83 1.80 -11.57
N LEU A 177 5.55 1.40 -11.58
CA LEU A 177 5.08 0.17 -12.25
C LEU A 177 5.26 0.23 -13.77
N ARG A 178 5.07 1.40 -14.37
CA ARG A 178 5.30 1.62 -15.79
C ARG A 178 6.76 1.41 -16.15
N ASP A 179 7.66 1.99 -15.35
CA ASP A 179 9.09 2.05 -15.63
C ASP A 179 9.88 0.87 -15.07
N GLY A 180 9.26 0.03 -14.23
CA GLY A 180 9.93 -1.08 -13.55
C GLY A 180 10.87 -0.61 -12.44
N GLU A 181 10.53 0.50 -11.80
CA GLU A 181 11.38 1.16 -10.79
C GLU A 181 10.89 0.96 -9.35
N LEU A 182 9.71 0.35 -9.16
CA LEU A 182 9.18 0.06 -7.83
C LEU A 182 10.11 -0.90 -7.10
N ARG A 183 10.53 -0.56 -5.89
CA ARG A 183 11.51 -1.34 -5.11
C ARG A 183 10.85 -2.07 -3.95
N TYR A 184 11.18 -3.36 -3.83
CA TYR A 184 10.85 -4.15 -2.66
C TYR A 184 11.66 -3.69 -1.45
N ILE A 185 10.99 -3.53 -0.31
CA ILE A 185 11.63 -3.19 0.95
C ILE A 185 11.67 -4.42 1.82
N ASP A 186 12.88 -4.95 2.01
CA ASP A 186 13.11 -6.14 2.82
C ASP A 186 12.65 -5.91 4.28
N LEU A 187 11.85 -6.84 4.80
CA LEU A 187 11.34 -6.82 6.16
C LEU A 187 12.47 -6.64 7.19
N THR A 188 13.63 -7.28 6.99
CA THR A 188 14.76 -7.16 7.91
C THR A 188 15.22 -5.72 8.06
N LYS A 189 15.25 -4.94 6.96
CA LYS A 189 15.59 -3.51 6.96
C LYS A 189 14.54 -2.69 7.70
N THR A 190 13.26 -2.97 7.46
CA THR A 190 12.17 -2.33 8.20
C THR A 190 12.33 -2.53 9.71
N LEU A 191 12.62 -3.76 10.12
CA LEU A 191 12.80 -4.06 11.54
C LEU A 191 14.10 -3.47 12.11
N ASP A 192 15.19 -3.39 11.33
CA ASP A 192 16.45 -2.72 11.74
C ASP A 192 16.23 -1.21 11.92
N GLU A 193 15.49 -0.56 11.02
CA GLU A 193 15.14 0.85 11.17
C GLU A 193 14.25 1.09 12.39
N TYR A 194 13.29 0.22 12.64
CA TYR A 194 12.46 0.27 13.83
C TYR A 194 13.31 0.15 15.11
N GLU A 195 14.18 -0.86 15.18
CA GLU A 195 15.11 -1.06 16.31
C GLU A 195 15.97 0.19 16.55
N ARG A 196 16.60 0.72 15.50
CA ARG A 196 17.43 1.92 15.60
C ARG A 196 16.67 3.10 16.21
N LYS A 197 15.49 3.41 15.69
CA LYS A 197 14.72 4.59 16.13
C LYS A 197 14.17 4.42 17.55
N ARG A 198 13.77 3.19 17.94
CA ARG A 198 13.39 2.89 19.33
C ARG A 198 14.53 3.10 20.31
N LEU A 199 15.73 2.67 19.96
CA LEU A 199 16.92 2.89 20.79
C LEU A 199 17.27 4.38 20.91
N GLU A 200 17.10 5.17 19.84
CA GLU A 200 17.31 6.62 19.85
C GLU A 200 16.32 7.34 20.80
N GLU A 201 15.04 6.93 20.84
CA GLU A 201 14.04 7.48 21.78
C GLU A 201 14.40 7.19 23.24
N THR A 202 14.70 5.93 23.56
CA THR A 202 15.05 5.54 24.94
C THR A 202 16.32 6.26 25.43
N ALA A 203 17.26 6.58 24.53
CA ALA A 203 18.45 7.33 24.88
C ALA A 203 18.19 8.82 25.14
N GLN A 204 17.09 9.39 24.63
CA GLN A 204 16.71 10.80 24.88
C GLN A 204 15.87 10.97 26.15
N GLU A 205 15.25 9.90 26.63
CA GLU A 205 14.43 9.89 27.86
C GLU A 205 15.25 9.67 29.14
N ASN A 206 16.54 9.30 29.02
CA ASN A 206 17.48 9.06 30.12
C ASN A 206 18.54 10.15 30.23
#